data_AF-A0A355GVH0-F1
#
_entry.id   AF-A0A355GVH0-F1
#
_cell.length_a   1.000
_cell.length_b   1.000
_cell.length_c   1.000
_cell.angle_alpha   90.00
_cell.angle_beta   90.00
_cell.angle_gamma   90.00
#
_symmetry.space_group_name_H-M   'P 1'
#
loop_
_entity.id
_entity.type
_entity.pdbx_description
1 polymer ?
#
loop_
_entity_poly.entity_id
_entity_poly.type
_entity_poly.pdbx_seq_one_letter_code
_entity_poly.pdbx_strand_id
1 'polypeptide(L)'
;MIRIGLNDTQKQQEIEKYVKTHDIKSVIVFSPKKFEMTLPDLGDVPIRQIEYKEVIMYRTFYPLLEEIGKNHLLVVNEFLRTDDRSNLTYNCLRHYLDQCRHQIVFEYFPFINDTKDFMILLDFDTKSKRKGFGFDKEFLKGEDILCQNQHLNLNIDMVNLPAGAAEEYEKKKNGLFESIGNRDPDVIPRELHVFTGKWKKDEIRPELQYVARNARYKLPNVTTYPNVKPGQEYVLLDWQHRRLRMNDFLKHTGQHHITYVSTGLSIDNYYVKEFQAWLERLEEFYAEAGIYQ
;
A
#
# COMPACT_ATOMS: atom_id res chain seq x y z
N MET A 1 5.91 9.30 16.71
CA MET A 1 6.21 9.96 15.44
C MET A 1 5.77 9.10 14.26
N ILE A 2 5.38 9.73 13.15
CA ILE A 2 4.99 9.10 11.89
C ILE A 2 5.93 9.54 10.78
N ARG A 3 6.41 8.59 9.98
CA ARG A 3 7.30 8.81 8.84
C ARG A 3 6.74 8.10 7.61
N ILE A 4 6.39 8.87 6.59
CA ILE A 4 5.75 8.35 5.38
C ILE A 4 6.74 8.36 4.22
N GLY A 5 6.75 7.28 3.41
CA GLY A 5 7.50 7.21 2.16
C GLY A 5 9.00 6.91 2.30
N LEU A 6 9.46 6.57 3.50
CA LEU A 6 10.87 6.21 3.69
C LEU A 6 11.18 4.84 3.08
N ASN A 7 12.38 4.71 2.51
CA ASN A 7 12.93 3.40 2.14
C ASN A 7 13.51 2.67 3.37
N ASP A 8 13.84 1.39 3.22
CA ASP A 8 14.26 0.56 4.35
C ASP A 8 15.54 1.08 5.04
N THR A 9 16.50 1.61 4.29
CA THR A 9 17.71 2.22 4.84
C THR A 9 17.39 3.46 5.67
N GLN A 10 16.50 4.33 5.19
CA GLN A 10 16.08 5.52 5.94
C GLN A 10 15.32 5.15 7.21
N LYS A 11 14.48 4.12 7.17
CA LYS A 11 13.79 3.62 8.37
C LYS A 11 14.78 3.11 9.42
N GLN A 12 15.80 2.35 9.00
CA GLN A 12 16.88 1.89 9.87
C GLN A 12 17.61 3.08 10.53
N GLN A 13 17.98 4.09 9.75
CA GLN A 13 18.64 5.30 10.23
C GLN A 13 17.79 6.06 11.26
N GLU A 14 16.48 6.17 11.05
CA GLU A 14 15.58 6.82 12.02
C GLU A 14 15.48 6.02 13.33
N ILE A 15 15.45 4.68 13.26
CA ILE A 15 15.49 3.81 14.45
C ILE A 15 16.80 4.01 15.22
N GLU A 16 17.95 3.93 14.52
CA GLU A 16 19.27 4.11 15.13
C GLU A 16 19.42 5.48 15.81
N LYS A 17 19.00 6.54 15.11
CA LYS A 17 19.00 7.91 15.63
C LYS A 17 18.13 8.04 16.87
N TYR A 18 16.95 7.43 16.87
CA TYR A 18 16.03 7.48 18.00
C TYR A 18 16.62 6.77 19.23
N VAL A 19 17.21 5.58 19.04
CA VAL A 19 17.85 4.80 20.10
C VAL A 19 19.09 5.51 20.67
N LYS A 20 19.88 6.20 19.84
CA LYS A 20 21.05 6.98 20.32
C LYS A 20 20.68 8.18 21.18
N THR A 21 19.46 8.68 21.07
CA THR A 21 19.01 9.92 21.73
C THR A 21 18.06 9.69 22.90
N HIS A 22 17.67 8.43 23.15
CA HIS A 22 16.72 8.06 24.20
C HIS A 22 17.22 6.84 24.97
N ASP A 23 16.82 6.71 26.24
CA ASP A 23 17.11 5.53 27.06
C ASP A 23 16.20 4.37 26.68
N ILE A 24 16.59 3.63 25.64
CA ILE A 24 15.83 2.49 25.10
C ILE A 24 16.47 1.18 25.54
N LYS A 25 15.70 0.36 26.27
CA LYS A 25 16.08 -0.97 26.73
C LYS A 25 16.02 -2.02 25.62
N SER A 26 15.03 -1.94 24.73
CA SER A 26 14.88 -2.85 23.60
C SER A 26 13.94 -2.29 22.55
N VAL A 27 14.06 -2.78 21.32
CA VAL A 27 13.23 -2.39 20.18
C VAL A 27 12.40 -3.58 19.70
N ILE A 28 11.09 -3.38 19.54
CA ILE A 28 10.17 -4.37 18.98
C ILE A 28 9.59 -3.79 17.70
N VAL A 29 9.93 -4.41 16.57
CA VAL A 29 9.41 -4.05 15.25
C VAL A 29 8.22 -4.92 14.93
N PHE A 30 7.11 -4.33 14.49
CA PHE A 30 5.96 -5.03 13.95
C PHE A 30 5.96 -4.87 12.44
N SER A 31 5.89 -5.97 11.69
CA SER A 31 5.79 -5.90 10.21
C SER A 31 4.92 -7.01 9.63
N PRO A 32 4.20 -6.79 8.53
CA PRO A 32 3.61 -7.89 7.78
C PRO A 32 4.71 -8.72 7.11
N LYS A 33 4.49 -10.03 6.97
CA LYS A 33 5.48 -10.94 6.35
C LYS A 33 6.03 -10.49 4.99
N LYS A 34 5.23 -9.76 4.20
CA LYS A 34 5.65 -9.28 2.87
C LYS A 34 6.64 -8.12 2.93
N PHE A 35 6.64 -7.36 4.03
CA PHE A 35 7.43 -6.16 4.23
C PHE A 35 8.22 -6.22 5.53
N GLU A 36 8.71 -7.42 5.85
CA GLU A 36 9.66 -7.59 6.95
C GLU A 36 10.86 -6.67 6.73
N MET A 37 11.25 -5.96 7.78
CA MET A 37 12.35 -5.04 7.75
C MET A 37 13.66 -5.78 8.00
N THR A 38 14.71 -5.41 7.27
CA THR A 38 16.07 -5.75 7.70
C THR A 38 16.40 -4.91 8.92
N LEU A 39 16.64 -5.55 10.07
CA LEU A 39 16.84 -4.85 11.34
C LEU A 39 18.22 -4.18 11.40
N PRO A 40 18.33 -2.92 11.86
CA PRO A 40 19.61 -2.26 12.05
C PRO A 40 20.40 -2.89 13.20
N ASP A 41 21.72 -2.73 13.17
CA ASP A 41 22.59 -3.04 14.32
C ASP A 41 22.54 -1.88 15.33
N LEU A 42 22.03 -2.18 16.52
CA LEU A 42 21.87 -1.21 17.60
C LEU A 42 22.90 -1.43 18.74
N GLY A 43 23.94 -2.23 18.50
CA GLY A 43 24.91 -2.62 19.52
C GLY A 43 24.26 -3.43 20.63
N ASP A 44 24.33 -2.92 21.86
CA ASP A 44 23.83 -3.63 23.05
C ASP A 44 22.31 -3.58 23.22
N VAL A 45 21.60 -2.78 22.43
CA VAL A 45 20.13 -2.67 22.52
C VAL A 45 19.49 -3.80 21.69
N PRO A 46 18.87 -4.81 22.32
CA PRO A 46 18.27 -5.91 21.59
C PRO A 46 17.10 -5.42 20.73
N ILE A 47 17.05 -5.93 19.50
CA ILE A 47 15.98 -5.66 18.53
C ILE A 47 15.40 -6.98 18.01
N ARG A 48 14.08 -7.05 17.92
CA ARG A 48 13.38 -8.19 17.32
C ARG A 48 12.17 -7.75 16.53
N GLN A 49 11.74 -8.59 15.60
CA GLN A 49 10.55 -8.36 14.79
C GLN A 49 9.44 -9.37 15.11
N ILE A 50 8.20 -8.89 15.12
CA ILE A 50 6.98 -9.67 15.29
C ILE A 50 6.13 -9.49 14.03
N GLU A 51 5.69 -10.62 13.46
CA GLU A 51 4.88 -10.61 12.25
C GLU A 51 3.43 -10.17 12.53
N TYR A 52 2.81 -9.51 11.56
CA TYR A 52 1.45 -8.96 11.64
C TYR A 52 0.42 -9.96 12.19
N LYS A 53 0.42 -11.22 11.76
CA LYS A 53 -0.54 -12.22 12.22
C LYS A 53 -0.23 -12.69 13.64
N GLU A 54 1.02 -12.61 14.09
CA GLU A 54 1.38 -12.97 15.47
C GLU A 54 0.88 -11.94 16.49
N VAL A 55 0.63 -10.69 16.09
CA VAL A 55 0.15 -9.62 16.99
C VAL A 55 -1.14 -10.00 17.74
N ILE A 56 -2.04 -10.76 17.11
CA ILE A 56 -3.31 -11.17 17.72
C ILE A 56 -3.23 -12.52 18.46
N MET A 57 -2.14 -13.27 18.29
CA MET A 57 -2.03 -14.63 18.81
C MET A 57 -1.80 -14.59 20.32
N TYR A 58 -2.57 -15.33 21.11
CA TYR A 58 -2.45 -15.31 22.58
C TYR A 58 -1.05 -15.64 23.10
N ARG A 59 -0.32 -16.54 22.42
CA ARG A 59 1.07 -16.89 22.74
C ARG A 59 2.05 -15.71 22.61
N THR A 60 1.66 -14.69 21.85
CA THR A 60 2.43 -13.47 21.62
C THR A 60 1.82 -12.33 22.44
N PHE A 61 0.50 -12.20 22.44
CA PHE A 61 -0.22 -11.07 23.02
C PHE A 61 -0.02 -10.90 24.51
N TYR A 62 -0.30 -11.93 25.31
CA TYR A 62 -0.16 -11.79 26.76
C TYR A 62 1.30 -11.63 27.21
N PRO A 63 2.27 -12.45 26.73
CA PRO A 63 3.67 -12.26 27.13
C PRO A 63 4.22 -10.89 26.71
N LEU A 64 3.83 -10.41 25.53
CA LEU A 64 4.31 -9.12 25.05
C LEU A 64 3.75 -7.94 25.85
N LEU A 65 2.50 -8.02 26.33
CA LEU A 65 1.92 -7.03 27.25
C LEU A 65 2.59 -7.02 28.63
N GLU A 66 3.19 -8.13 29.06
CA GLU A 66 3.96 -8.18 30.32
C GLU A 66 5.39 -7.66 30.13
N GLU A 67 5.96 -7.85 28.94
CA GLU A 67 7.31 -7.41 28.59
C GLU A 67 7.40 -5.89 28.35
N ILE A 68 6.43 -5.34 27.58
CA ILE A 68 6.48 -3.95 27.14
C ILE A 68 6.34 -2.99 28.33
N GLY A 69 7.18 -1.97 28.32
CA GLY A 69 7.17 -0.91 29.32
C GLY A 69 7.70 0.40 28.76
N LYS A 70 7.85 1.40 29.63
CA LYS A 70 8.14 2.79 29.24
C LYS A 70 9.47 2.99 28.50
N ASN A 71 10.45 2.10 28.67
CA ASN A 71 11.77 2.20 28.04
C ASN A 71 11.91 1.28 26.82
N HIS A 72 10.81 0.75 26.28
CA HIS A 72 10.83 0.05 24.99
C HIS A 72 10.60 1.04 23.87
N LEU A 73 11.07 0.71 22.66
CA LEU A 73 10.67 1.39 21.43
C LEU A 73 9.85 0.42 20.58
N LEU A 74 8.63 0.81 20.25
CA LEU A 74 7.76 0.05 19.34
C LEU A 74 7.79 0.66 17.94
N VAL A 75 8.22 -0.11 16.95
CA VAL A 75 8.26 0.32 15.56
C VAL A 75 7.14 -0.36 14.80
N VAL A 76 6.20 0.41 14.28
CA VAL A 76 5.08 -0.09 13.47
C VAL A 76 5.44 0.12 12.00
N ASN A 77 5.89 -0.93 11.33
CA ASN A 77 6.36 -0.85 9.94
C ASN A 77 5.32 -1.47 8.98
N GLU A 78 4.76 -0.62 8.12
CA GLU A 78 3.97 -1.00 6.93
C GLU A 78 2.72 -1.79 7.30
N PHE A 79 2.06 -1.31 8.35
CA PHE A 79 1.03 -2.02 9.09
C PHE A 79 -0.38 -1.66 8.63
N LEU A 80 -0.55 -0.69 7.73
CA LEU A 80 -1.84 -0.34 7.14
C LEU A 80 -2.28 -1.41 6.12
N ARG A 81 -2.96 -2.45 6.61
CA ARG A 81 -3.39 -3.62 5.82
C ARG A 81 -4.90 -3.71 5.55
N THR A 82 -5.67 -2.83 6.17
CA THR A 82 -7.11 -2.64 5.98
C THR A 82 -7.47 -1.20 6.37
N ASP A 83 -8.52 -0.68 5.75
CA ASP A 83 -9.17 0.60 6.06
C ASP A 83 -10.15 0.50 7.25
N ASP A 84 -10.35 -0.70 7.81
CA ASP A 84 -11.14 -0.89 9.03
C ASP A 84 -10.33 -0.45 10.27
N ARG A 85 -10.60 0.77 10.73
CA ARG A 85 -10.03 1.34 11.96
C ARG A 85 -10.36 0.55 13.23
N SER A 86 -11.39 -0.31 13.19
CA SER A 86 -11.80 -1.17 14.31
C SER A 86 -11.23 -2.58 14.23
N ASN A 87 -10.34 -2.86 13.26
CA ASN A 87 -9.76 -4.17 13.05
C ASN A 87 -9.13 -4.73 14.35
N LEU A 88 -9.35 -6.04 14.60
CA LEU A 88 -8.84 -6.72 15.78
C LEU A 88 -7.31 -6.60 15.92
N THR A 89 -6.57 -6.71 14.82
CA THR A 89 -5.10 -6.59 14.83
C THR A 89 -4.67 -5.21 15.29
N TYR A 90 -5.35 -4.16 14.81
CA TYR A 90 -5.08 -2.80 15.23
C TYR A 90 -5.47 -2.56 16.70
N ASN A 91 -6.56 -3.17 17.18
CA ASN A 91 -6.93 -3.11 18.58
C ASN A 91 -5.85 -3.75 19.47
N CYS A 92 -5.37 -4.94 19.10
CA CYS A 92 -4.29 -5.62 19.82
C CYS A 92 -2.98 -4.80 19.79
N LEU A 93 -2.57 -4.28 18.64
CA LEU A 93 -1.39 -3.43 18.52
C LEU A 93 -1.48 -2.18 19.41
N ARG A 94 -2.66 -1.55 19.48
CA ARG A 94 -2.89 -0.38 20.33
C ARG A 94 -2.68 -0.67 21.81
N HIS A 95 -3.06 -1.85 22.30
CA HIS A 95 -2.77 -2.22 23.69
C HIS A 95 -1.26 -2.23 23.99
N TYR A 96 -0.42 -2.68 23.05
CA TYR A 96 1.04 -2.58 23.19
C TYR A 96 1.51 -1.12 23.19
N LEU A 97 1.02 -0.32 22.25
CA LEU A 97 1.41 1.10 22.10
C LEU A 97 0.99 1.95 23.30
N ASP A 98 -0.15 1.66 23.92
CA ASP A 98 -0.65 2.38 25.09
C ASP A 98 0.28 2.21 26.31
N GLN A 99 0.88 1.02 26.48
CA GLN A 99 1.85 0.70 27.54
C GLN A 99 3.23 1.32 27.29
N CYS A 100 3.58 1.58 26.04
CA CYS A 100 4.88 2.11 25.65
C CYS A 100 4.92 3.64 25.71
N ARG A 101 6.10 4.23 25.91
CA ARG A 101 6.29 5.68 25.72
C ARG A 101 6.79 6.02 24.31
N HIS A 102 7.61 5.15 23.73
CA HIS A 102 8.32 5.43 22.49
C HIS A 102 7.75 4.59 21.35
N GLN A 103 7.37 5.28 20.27
CA GLN A 103 6.89 4.62 19.06
C GLN A 103 7.21 5.40 17.80
N ILE A 104 7.47 4.65 16.73
CA ILE A 104 7.70 5.15 15.37
C ILE A 104 6.77 4.38 14.44
N VAL A 105 6.01 5.10 13.62
CA VAL A 105 5.15 4.51 12.59
C VAL A 105 5.76 4.79 11.22
N PHE A 106 6.03 3.74 10.47
CA PHE A 106 6.47 3.80 9.08
C PHE A 106 5.38 3.28 8.15
N GLU A 107 5.07 4.01 7.10
CA GLU A 107 4.22 3.54 6.02
C GLU A 107 4.67 4.14 4.68
N TYR A 108 4.63 3.40 3.58
CA TYR A 108 5.08 3.93 2.30
C TYR A 108 4.11 4.97 1.72
N PHE A 109 2.81 4.73 1.84
CA PHE A 109 1.76 5.69 1.48
C PHE A 109 0.91 6.04 2.71
N PRO A 110 0.39 7.26 2.82
CA PRO A 110 -0.37 7.70 3.99
C PRO A 110 -1.74 7.01 4.13
N PHE A 111 -2.26 6.41 3.06
CA PHE A 111 -3.56 5.73 3.07
C PHE A 111 -3.65 4.61 2.03
N ILE A 112 -4.63 3.73 2.20
CA ILE A 112 -4.97 2.72 1.18
C ILE A 112 -5.79 3.41 0.10
N ASN A 113 -7.03 3.78 0.41
CA ASN A 113 -8.02 4.32 -0.52
C ASN A 113 -8.17 5.85 -0.42
N ASP A 114 -8.19 6.36 0.80
CA ASP A 114 -8.53 7.75 1.09
C ASP A 114 -7.91 8.24 2.41
N THR A 115 -7.76 9.54 2.55
CA THR A 115 -7.21 10.28 3.70
C THR A 115 -7.75 9.83 5.05
N LYS A 116 -9.00 9.37 5.13
CA LYS A 116 -9.58 8.78 6.36
C LYS A 116 -8.78 7.59 6.91
N ASP A 117 -8.11 6.82 6.04
CA ASP A 117 -7.33 5.65 6.45
C ASP A 117 -6.10 6.08 7.27
N PHE A 118 -5.60 7.30 7.06
CA PHE A 118 -4.49 7.88 7.83
C PHE A 118 -4.81 7.98 9.33
N MET A 119 -6.10 8.04 9.70
CA MET A 119 -6.52 8.02 11.10
C MET A 119 -6.08 6.74 11.84
N ILE A 120 -5.82 5.64 11.12
CA ILE A 120 -5.26 4.42 11.69
C ILE A 120 -3.80 4.65 12.12
N LEU A 121 -3.00 5.30 11.28
CA LEU A 121 -1.60 5.63 11.59
C LEU A 121 -1.53 6.64 12.74
N LEU A 122 -2.42 7.65 12.74
CA LEU A 122 -2.57 8.57 13.86
C LEU A 122 -2.97 7.87 15.16
N ASP A 123 -3.87 6.89 15.12
CA ASP A 123 -4.25 6.12 16.30
C ASP A 123 -3.06 5.36 16.90
N PHE A 124 -2.17 4.83 16.04
CA PHE A 124 -0.95 4.17 16.48
C PHE A 124 -0.02 5.14 17.20
N ASP A 125 0.16 6.35 16.69
CA ASP A 125 1.09 7.29 17.30
C ASP A 125 0.50 8.05 18.51
N THR A 126 -0.78 8.39 18.46
CA THR A 126 -1.41 9.25 19.46
C THR A 126 -2.17 8.49 20.55
N LYS A 127 -2.00 7.16 20.63
CA LYS A 127 -2.72 6.30 21.60
C LYS A 127 -4.23 6.46 21.50
N SER A 128 -4.73 6.51 20.27
CA SER A 128 -6.15 6.72 19.96
C SER A 128 -6.80 7.97 20.57
N LYS A 129 -6.02 9.04 20.82
CA LYS A 129 -6.55 10.33 21.32
C LYS A 129 -7.71 10.88 20.49
N ARG A 130 -7.78 10.50 19.20
CA ARG A 130 -8.79 10.96 18.23
C ARG A 130 -9.78 9.86 17.83
N LYS A 131 -10.00 8.85 18.67
CA LYS A 131 -10.98 7.79 18.40
C LYS A 131 -12.37 8.39 18.19
N GLY A 132 -13.05 7.99 17.10
CA GLY A 132 -14.37 8.50 16.74
C GLY A 132 -14.38 9.77 15.88
N PHE A 133 -13.25 10.45 15.72
CA PHE A 133 -13.12 11.57 14.79
C PHE A 133 -12.82 11.10 13.37
N GLY A 134 -13.33 11.83 12.37
CA GLY A 134 -12.91 11.71 10.97
C GLY A 134 -11.55 12.36 10.74
N PHE A 135 -11.03 12.27 9.50
CA PHE A 135 -9.82 12.97 9.12
C PHE A 135 -10.05 14.49 9.05
N ASP A 136 -9.10 15.24 9.59
CA ASP A 136 -9.03 16.69 9.54
C ASP A 136 -7.59 17.06 9.21
N LYS A 137 -7.37 18.02 8.31
CA LYS A 137 -6.04 18.44 7.83
C LYS A 137 -5.21 19.07 8.93
N GLU A 138 -5.85 19.71 9.92
CA GLU A 138 -5.15 20.28 11.09
C GLU A 138 -4.44 19.21 11.92
N PHE A 139 -4.83 17.94 11.76
CA PHE A 139 -4.17 16.81 12.40
C PHE A 139 -2.75 16.59 11.92
N LEU A 140 -2.41 17.05 10.72
CA LEU A 140 -1.07 16.96 10.14
C LEU A 140 -0.08 17.98 10.73
N LYS A 141 -0.58 19.08 11.31
CA LYS A 141 0.25 20.17 11.87
C LYS A 141 0.59 19.97 13.34
N GLY A 142 -0.26 19.24 14.08
CA GLY A 142 -0.17 19.12 15.54
C GLY A 142 0.64 17.94 16.07
N GLU A 143 1.07 17.03 15.20
CA GLU A 143 1.78 15.80 15.57
C GLU A 143 3.11 15.70 14.77
N ASP A 144 4.08 14.90 15.26
CA ASP A 144 5.36 14.70 14.56
C ASP A 144 5.18 13.77 13.35
N ILE A 145 4.79 14.37 12.22
CA ILE A 145 4.53 13.70 10.95
C ILE A 145 5.44 14.30 9.89
N LEU A 146 6.31 13.48 9.31
CA LEU A 146 7.18 13.86 8.19
C LEU A 146 6.98 12.89 7.03
N CYS A 147 6.93 13.42 5.82
CA CYS A 147 6.69 12.67 4.60
C CYS A 147 7.80 12.90 3.58
N GLN A 148 8.26 11.82 2.97
CA GLN A 148 8.97 11.86 1.70
C GLN A 148 7.97 11.59 0.58
N ASN A 149 7.76 12.58 -0.28
CA ASN A 149 6.84 12.46 -1.40
C ASN A 149 7.36 11.42 -2.40
N GLN A 150 6.52 10.44 -2.75
CA GLN A 150 6.85 9.41 -3.72
C GLN A 150 6.66 9.87 -5.17
N HIS A 151 5.96 10.97 -5.44
CA HIS A 151 5.74 11.55 -6.78
C HIS A 151 5.55 10.52 -7.90
N LEU A 152 4.32 10.04 -8.05
CA LEU A 152 3.99 9.02 -9.05
C LEU A 152 3.38 9.66 -10.29
N ASN A 153 3.86 9.23 -11.46
CA ASN A 153 3.37 9.68 -12.76
C ASN A 153 2.69 8.53 -13.50
N LEU A 154 1.51 8.79 -14.07
CA LEU A 154 0.81 7.83 -14.93
C LEU A 154 0.92 8.24 -16.39
N ASN A 155 1.54 7.38 -17.20
CA ASN A 155 1.54 7.45 -18.65
C ASN A 155 0.56 6.41 -19.23
N ILE A 156 -0.16 6.80 -20.29
CA ILE A 156 -1.11 5.93 -20.98
C ILE A 156 -0.54 5.58 -22.36
N ASP A 157 -0.26 4.29 -22.57
CA ASP A 157 0.15 3.74 -23.87
C ASP A 157 -1.11 3.24 -24.58
N MET A 158 -1.56 3.96 -25.61
CA MET A 158 -2.84 3.71 -26.27
C MET A 158 -2.71 2.63 -27.35
N VAL A 159 -3.55 1.60 -27.25
CA VAL A 159 -3.67 0.55 -28.26
C VAL A 159 -4.44 1.05 -29.48
N ASN A 160 -3.98 0.70 -30.67
CA ASN A 160 -4.75 0.88 -31.90
C ASN A 160 -5.83 -0.21 -32.01
N LEU A 161 -7.07 0.14 -31.68
CA LEU A 161 -8.18 -0.82 -31.75
C LEU A 161 -8.53 -1.18 -33.20
N PRO A 162 -8.82 -2.48 -33.48
CA PRO A 162 -9.35 -2.87 -34.78
C PRO A 162 -10.78 -2.33 -34.98
N ALA A 163 -11.19 -2.19 -36.24
CA ALA A 163 -12.56 -1.84 -36.58
C ALA A 163 -13.55 -2.85 -35.97
N GLY A 164 -14.65 -2.38 -35.38
CA GLY A 164 -15.63 -3.23 -34.72
C GLY A 164 -15.36 -3.53 -33.23
N ALA A 165 -14.18 -3.15 -32.70
CA ALA A 165 -13.80 -3.49 -31.32
C ALA A 165 -14.73 -2.85 -30.27
N ALA A 166 -15.16 -1.61 -30.50
CA ALA A 166 -16.07 -0.91 -29.59
C ALA A 166 -17.45 -1.58 -29.55
N GLU A 167 -17.99 -1.98 -30.69
CA GLU A 167 -19.26 -2.70 -30.79
C GLU A 167 -19.16 -4.09 -30.16
N GLU A 168 -18.03 -4.78 -30.35
CA GLU A 168 -17.79 -6.08 -29.71
C GLU A 168 -17.71 -5.94 -28.18
N TYR A 169 -17.04 -4.90 -27.69
CA TYR A 169 -16.98 -4.58 -26.27
C TYR A 169 -18.36 -4.31 -25.67
N GLU A 170 -19.17 -3.48 -26.34
CA GLU A 170 -20.52 -3.15 -25.87
C GLU A 170 -21.45 -4.37 -25.88
N LYS A 171 -21.34 -5.25 -26.89
CA LYS A 171 -22.05 -6.55 -26.89
C LYS A 171 -21.63 -7.42 -25.71
N LYS A 172 -20.32 -7.54 -25.44
CA LYS A 172 -19.81 -8.29 -24.29
C LYS A 172 -20.31 -7.70 -22.98
N LYS A 173 -20.29 -6.37 -22.82
CA LYS A 173 -20.80 -5.67 -21.64
C LYS A 173 -22.28 -5.95 -21.42
N ASN A 174 -23.12 -5.77 -22.43
CA ASN A 174 -24.56 -5.99 -22.29
C ASN A 174 -24.87 -7.46 -21.98
N GLY A 175 -24.20 -8.41 -22.63
CA GLY A 175 -24.35 -9.83 -22.32
C GLY A 175 -23.94 -10.17 -20.88
N LEU A 176 -22.94 -9.49 -20.31
CA LEU A 176 -22.58 -9.66 -18.89
C LEU A 176 -23.65 -9.10 -17.95
N PHE A 177 -24.26 -7.95 -18.26
CA PHE A 177 -25.37 -7.41 -17.48
C PHE A 177 -26.62 -8.31 -17.54
N GLU A 178 -26.95 -8.85 -18.72
CA GLU A 178 -28.09 -9.74 -18.89
C GLU A 178 -27.91 -11.09 -18.16
N SER A 179 -26.67 -11.58 -18.05
CA SER A 179 -26.36 -12.90 -17.49
C SER A 179 -25.89 -12.90 -16.04
N ILE A 180 -25.78 -11.73 -15.38
CA ILE A 180 -25.20 -11.64 -14.03
C ILE A 180 -26.03 -12.37 -12.96
N GLY A 181 -27.37 -12.31 -13.06
CA GLY A 181 -28.28 -12.86 -12.06
C GLY A 181 -27.97 -12.36 -10.65
N ASN A 182 -27.83 -13.29 -9.69
CA ASN A 182 -27.52 -12.98 -8.29
C ASN A 182 -26.01 -12.97 -7.97
N ARG A 183 -25.13 -12.92 -8.98
CA ARG A 183 -23.68 -12.85 -8.76
C ARG A 183 -23.27 -11.46 -8.30
N ASP A 184 -22.09 -11.39 -7.70
CA ASP A 184 -21.44 -10.13 -7.34
C ASP A 184 -21.30 -9.20 -8.57
N PRO A 185 -21.86 -7.97 -8.54
CA PRO A 185 -21.73 -6.96 -9.59
C PRO A 185 -20.29 -6.68 -10.04
N ASP A 186 -19.33 -6.82 -9.12
CA ASP A 186 -17.91 -6.61 -9.42
C ASP A 186 -17.34 -7.61 -10.44
N VAL A 187 -18.05 -8.70 -10.74
CA VAL A 187 -17.64 -9.65 -11.78
C VAL A 187 -17.61 -8.97 -13.15
N ILE A 188 -18.55 -8.08 -13.45
CA ILE A 188 -18.64 -7.41 -14.76
C ILE A 188 -17.37 -6.61 -15.10
N PRO A 189 -16.93 -5.62 -14.29
CA PRO A 189 -15.73 -4.85 -14.62
C PRO A 189 -14.48 -5.75 -14.68
N ARG A 190 -14.40 -6.79 -13.83
CA ARG A 190 -13.27 -7.73 -13.85
C ARG A 190 -13.23 -8.54 -15.14
N GLU A 191 -14.37 -9.01 -15.63
CA GLU A 191 -14.45 -9.76 -16.89
C GLU A 191 -14.19 -8.87 -18.10
N LEU A 192 -14.75 -7.66 -18.13
CA LEU A 192 -14.49 -6.70 -19.21
C LEU A 192 -13.01 -6.35 -19.32
N HIS A 193 -12.36 -6.14 -18.18
CA HIS A 193 -10.93 -5.84 -18.14
C HIS A 193 -10.05 -6.98 -18.65
N VAL A 194 -10.42 -8.23 -18.34
CA VAL A 194 -9.73 -9.40 -18.90
C VAL A 194 -9.98 -9.50 -20.41
N PHE A 195 -11.22 -9.23 -20.84
CA PHE A 195 -11.64 -9.29 -22.24
C PHE A 195 -10.90 -8.29 -23.12
N THR A 196 -10.74 -7.04 -22.68
CA THR A 196 -9.99 -6.02 -23.46
C THR A 196 -8.53 -6.39 -23.66
N GLY A 197 -7.96 -7.24 -22.80
CA GLY A 197 -6.58 -7.70 -22.91
C GLY A 197 -6.23 -8.40 -24.23
N LYS A 198 -7.21 -8.96 -24.95
CA LYS A 198 -6.96 -9.54 -26.26
C LYS A 198 -6.42 -8.52 -27.27
N TRP A 199 -6.85 -7.25 -27.16
CA TRP A 199 -6.38 -6.16 -28.01
C TRP A 199 -5.03 -5.59 -27.56
N LYS A 200 -4.66 -5.78 -26.30
CA LYS A 200 -3.36 -5.32 -25.75
C LYS A 200 -2.20 -6.25 -26.11
N LYS A 201 -2.50 -7.49 -26.50
CA LYS A 201 -1.49 -8.54 -26.68
C LYS A 201 -0.46 -8.19 -27.76
N ASP A 202 -0.92 -7.58 -28.86
CA ASP A 202 -0.06 -7.28 -30.01
C ASP A 202 0.87 -6.08 -29.75
N GLU A 203 0.58 -5.27 -28.72
CA GLU A 203 1.42 -4.15 -28.27
C GLU A 203 2.52 -4.58 -27.27
N ILE A 204 2.62 -5.88 -26.94
CA ILE A 204 3.62 -6.39 -26.00
C ILE A 204 4.99 -6.46 -26.68
N ARG A 205 5.92 -5.64 -26.21
CA ARG A 205 7.28 -5.53 -26.73
C ARG A 205 8.26 -6.45 -25.97
N PRO A 206 9.00 -7.36 -26.64
CA PRO A 206 9.82 -8.38 -25.96
C PRO A 206 10.90 -7.84 -25.01
N GLU A 207 11.40 -6.64 -25.24
CA GLU A 207 12.44 -5.97 -24.46
C GLU A 207 11.95 -5.38 -23.13
N LEU A 208 10.63 -5.17 -22.99
CA LEU A 208 10.02 -4.64 -21.77
C LEU A 208 9.47 -5.74 -20.88
N GLN A 209 9.39 -5.46 -19.58
CA GLN A 209 8.70 -6.32 -18.62
C GLN A 209 7.28 -5.83 -18.39
N TYR A 210 6.34 -6.77 -18.36
CA TYR A 210 4.91 -6.47 -18.20
C TYR A 210 4.32 -7.18 -16.99
N VAL A 211 3.29 -6.56 -16.41
CA VAL A 211 2.49 -7.15 -15.34
C VAL A 211 1.02 -7.23 -15.72
N ALA A 212 0.41 -8.38 -15.44
CA ALA A 212 -1.00 -8.66 -15.65
C ALA A 212 -1.65 -9.25 -14.39
N ARG A 213 -2.98 -9.32 -14.35
CA ARG A 213 -3.71 -9.94 -13.23
C ARG A 213 -3.61 -11.46 -13.23
N ASN A 214 -3.42 -12.07 -14.38
CA ASN A 214 -3.33 -13.52 -14.57
C ASN A 214 -2.36 -13.87 -15.70
N ALA A 215 -1.98 -15.15 -15.79
CA ALA A 215 -1.01 -15.64 -16.75
C ALA A 215 -1.59 -15.89 -18.17
N ARG A 216 -2.68 -15.20 -18.57
CA ARG A 216 -3.39 -15.51 -19.83
C ARG A 216 -2.57 -15.22 -21.09
N TYR A 217 -1.64 -14.27 -21.02
CA TYR A 217 -0.82 -13.88 -22.17
C TYR A 217 0.19 -14.97 -22.56
N LYS A 218 0.64 -15.79 -21.60
CA LYS A 218 1.60 -16.90 -21.79
C LYS A 218 2.89 -16.45 -22.52
N LEU A 219 3.39 -15.26 -22.19
CA LEU A 219 4.63 -14.71 -22.74
C LEU A 219 5.70 -14.64 -21.63
N PRO A 220 6.99 -14.87 -21.96
CA PRO A 220 8.06 -14.96 -20.97
C PRO A 220 8.34 -13.64 -20.24
N ASN A 221 8.06 -12.50 -20.87
CA ASN A 221 8.23 -11.15 -20.32
C ASN A 221 6.95 -10.59 -19.66
N VAL A 222 5.92 -11.42 -19.47
CA VAL A 222 4.68 -11.04 -18.79
C VAL A 222 4.56 -11.83 -17.50
N THR A 223 4.63 -11.14 -16.36
CA THR A 223 4.42 -11.72 -15.03
C THR A 223 3.06 -11.35 -14.45
N THR A 224 2.75 -11.89 -13.28
CA THR A 224 1.59 -11.49 -12.48
C THR A 224 2.03 -10.70 -11.26
N TYR A 225 1.12 -9.87 -10.72
CA TYR A 225 1.39 -9.04 -9.54
C TYR A 225 2.05 -9.76 -8.34
N PRO A 226 1.71 -11.01 -7.99
CA PRO A 226 2.41 -11.72 -6.90
C PRO A 226 3.88 -12.07 -7.20
N ASN A 227 4.27 -12.08 -8.47
CA ASN A 227 5.57 -12.58 -8.95
C ASN A 227 6.45 -11.44 -9.51
N VAL A 228 6.12 -10.19 -9.23
CA VAL A 228 6.98 -9.05 -9.59
C VAL A 228 8.24 -9.06 -8.73
N LYS A 229 9.34 -8.52 -9.25
CA LYS A 229 10.62 -8.45 -8.55
C LYS A 229 10.84 -7.07 -7.92
N PRO A 230 11.54 -6.99 -6.77
CA PRO A 230 11.92 -5.70 -6.20
C PRO A 230 12.78 -4.88 -7.16
N GLY A 231 12.54 -3.56 -7.23
CA GLY A 231 13.33 -2.64 -8.07
C GLY A 231 13.18 -2.81 -9.59
N GLN A 232 12.38 -3.78 -10.05
CA GLN A 232 12.15 -4.01 -11.47
C GLN A 232 10.96 -3.17 -11.94
N GLU A 233 11.16 -2.39 -13.01
CA GLU A 233 10.08 -1.64 -13.65
C GLU A 233 9.21 -2.57 -14.52
N TYR A 234 7.89 -2.35 -14.46
CA TYR A 234 6.90 -3.07 -15.27
C TYR A 234 5.91 -2.11 -15.93
N VAL A 235 5.55 -2.44 -17.18
CA VAL A 235 4.39 -1.87 -17.88
C VAL A 235 3.13 -2.66 -17.51
N LEU A 236 2.05 -1.97 -17.16
CA LEU A 236 0.80 -2.60 -16.75
C LEU A 236 -0.03 -2.94 -18.00
N LEU A 237 -0.32 -4.22 -18.19
CA LEU A 237 -1.34 -4.68 -19.15
C LEU A 237 -2.73 -4.68 -18.52
N ASP A 238 -2.77 -5.03 -17.24
CA ASP A 238 -3.98 -5.02 -16.44
C ASP A 238 -3.73 -4.22 -15.17
N TRP A 239 -4.66 -3.34 -14.84
CA TRP A 239 -4.77 -2.72 -13.54
C TRP A 239 -5.07 -3.69 -12.38
N GLN A 240 -4.54 -3.42 -11.18
CA GLN A 240 -4.84 -4.20 -9.98
C GLN A 240 -6.10 -3.67 -9.28
N HIS A 241 -7.22 -4.40 -9.42
CA HIS A 241 -8.53 -4.00 -8.86
C HIS A 241 -8.57 -3.69 -7.36
N ARG A 242 -7.65 -4.22 -6.55
CA ARG A 242 -7.57 -3.90 -5.11
C ARG A 242 -6.47 -2.89 -4.89
N ARG A 243 -6.86 -1.70 -4.44
CA ARG A 243 -5.95 -0.59 -4.11
C ARG A 243 -4.77 -1.01 -3.24
N LEU A 244 -5.01 -1.71 -2.13
CA LEU A 244 -3.94 -2.22 -1.26
C LEU A 244 -2.88 -3.04 -2.02
N ARG A 245 -3.31 -3.87 -2.98
CA ARG A 245 -2.38 -4.68 -3.78
C ARG A 245 -1.66 -3.84 -4.84
N MET A 246 -2.27 -2.77 -5.33
CA MET A 246 -1.62 -1.80 -6.20
C MET A 246 -0.55 -1.01 -5.44
N ASN A 247 -0.88 -0.52 -4.23
CA ASN A 247 0.06 0.15 -3.35
C ASN A 247 1.24 -0.76 -3.00
N ASP A 248 0.96 -2.03 -2.65
CA ASP A 248 2.00 -3.03 -2.41
C ASP A 248 2.90 -3.27 -3.62
N PHE A 249 2.34 -3.23 -4.83
CA PHE A 249 3.09 -3.40 -6.07
C PHE A 249 4.04 -2.21 -6.27
N LEU A 250 3.53 -0.98 -6.17
CA LEU A 250 4.32 0.24 -6.35
C LEU A 250 5.45 0.34 -5.33
N LYS A 251 5.16 0.03 -4.06
CA LYS A 251 6.18 -0.03 -3.02
C LYS A 251 7.23 -1.10 -3.29
N HIS A 252 6.82 -2.29 -3.70
CA HIS A 252 7.74 -3.40 -3.91
C HIS A 252 8.64 -3.17 -5.11
N THR A 253 8.11 -2.64 -6.22
CA THR A 253 8.91 -2.32 -7.41
C THR A 253 9.69 -1.02 -7.28
N GLY A 254 9.23 -0.10 -6.42
CA GLY A 254 9.81 1.25 -6.29
C GLY A 254 9.59 2.10 -7.54
N GLN A 255 8.68 1.72 -8.44
CA GLN A 255 8.49 2.45 -9.69
C GLN A 255 7.68 3.73 -9.47
N HIS A 256 8.22 4.84 -9.97
CA HIS A 256 7.59 6.16 -9.90
C HIS A 256 6.88 6.52 -11.22
N HIS A 257 7.35 5.97 -12.34
CA HIS A 257 6.75 6.13 -13.66
C HIS A 257 5.93 4.88 -13.99
N ILE A 258 4.62 5.04 -14.04
CA ILE A 258 3.66 3.95 -14.29
C ILE A 258 3.19 4.09 -15.72
N THR A 259 3.49 3.10 -16.57
CA THR A 259 2.91 3.03 -17.92
C THR A 259 1.80 1.99 -17.94
N TYR A 260 0.61 2.38 -18.40
CA TYR A 260 -0.53 1.49 -18.58
C TYR A 260 -0.91 1.36 -20.05
N VAL A 261 -0.94 0.12 -20.57
CA VAL A 261 -1.46 -0.17 -21.90
C VAL A 261 -2.99 -0.12 -21.84
N SER A 262 -3.58 0.86 -22.51
CA SER A 262 -5.02 1.16 -22.48
C SER A 262 -5.66 0.95 -23.83
N THR A 263 -6.83 0.32 -23.86
CA THR A 263 -7.65 0.25 -25.07
C THR A 263 -8.51 1.50 -25.27
N GLY A 264 -8.51 2.46 -24.34
CA GLY A 264 -9.40 3.64 -24.37
C GLY A 264 -10.89 3.34 -24.18
N LEU A 265 -11.25 2.09 -23.93
CA LEU A 265 -12.62 1.66 -23.66
C LEU A 265 -13.02 2.01 -22.23
N SER A 266 -14.32 2.03 -21.95
CA SER A 266 -14.86 2.55 -20.69
C SER A 266 -14.28 1.88 -19.44
N ILE A 267 -13.94 0.60 -19.48
CA ILE A 267 -13.33 -0.10 -18.34
C ILE A 267 -11.90 0.38 -18.04
N ASP A 268 -11.10 0.64 -19.08
CA ASP A 268 -9.74 1.14 -18.91
C ASP A 268 -9.77 2.60 -18.43
N ASN A 269 -10.66 3.41 -19.01
CA ASN A 269 -10.85 4.81 -18.60
C ASN A 269 -11.32 4.92 -17.15
N TYR A 270 -12.16 3.98 -16.66
CA TYR A 270 -12.56 3.93 -15.26
C TYR A 270 -11.36 3.75 -14.32
N TYR A 271 -10.50 2.76 -14.59
CA TYR A 271 -9.31 2.53 -13.76
C TYR A 271 -8.31 3.67 -13.83
N VAL A 272 -8.09 4.24 -15.02
CA VAL A 272 -7.22 5.42 -15.19
C VAL A 272 -7.73 6.60 -14.36
N LYS A 273 -9.03 6.92 -14.46
CA LYS A 273 -9.63 8.02 -13.72
C LYS A 273 -9.59 7.80 -12.21
N GLU A 274 -9.90 6.58 -11.74
CA GLU A 274 -9.86 6.25 -10.32
C GLU A 274 -8.42 6.33 -9.77
N PHE A 275 -7.43 5.87 -10.54
CA PHE A 275 -6.02 6.01 -10.16
C PHE A 275 -5.57 7.47 -10.11
N GLN A 276 -5.91 8.27 -11.13
CA GLN A 276 -5.59 9.70 -11.16
C GLN A 276 -6.21 10.44 -9.97
N ALA A 277 -7.47 10.21 -9.66
CA ALA A 277 -8.11 10.81 -8.48
C ALA A 277 -7.41 10.41 -7.17
N TRP A 278 -6.87 9.18 -7.07
CA TRP A 278 -6.09 8.76 -5.92
C TRP A 278 -4.71 9.44 -5.88
N LEU A 279 -4.05 9.64 -7.02
CA LEU A 279 -2.80 10.40 -7.12
C LEU A 279 -3.00 11.87 -6.70
N GLU A 280 -4.08 12.51 -7.15
CA GLU A 280 -4.43 13.87 -6.75
C GLU A 280 -4.58 13.98 -5.22
N ARG A 281 -5.33 13.06 -4.60
CA ARG A 281 -5.45 13.01 -3.13
C ARG A 281 -4.12 12.79 -2.43
N LEU A 282 -3.22 12.01 -3.03
CA LEU A 282 -1.90 11.73 -2.48
C LEU A 282 -1.02 12.99 -2.50
N GLU A 283 -1.00 13.71 -3.61
CA GLU A 283 -0.27 14.97 -3.72
C GLU A 283 -0.86 16.07 -2.82
N GLU A 284 -2.19 16.16 -2.70
CA GLU A 284 -2.85 17.05 -1.74
C GLU A 284 -2.42 16.75 -0.30
N PHE A 285 -2.34 15.48 0.08
CA PHE A 285 -1.88 15.08 1.41
C PHE A 285 -0.43 15.51 1.64
N TYR A 286 0.47 15.27 0.67
CA TYR A 286 1.87 15.66 0.78
C TYR A 286 2.08 17.17 0.84
N ALA A 287 1.24 17.95 0.15
CA ALA A 287 1.28 19.42 0.20
C ALA A 287 0.95 19.98 1.60
N GLU A 288 0.25 19.21 2.43
CA GLU A 288 -0.19 19.63 3.77
C GLU A 288 0.63 19.04 4.91
N ALA A 289 1.30 17.92 4.66
CA ALA A 289 2.14 17.24 5.66
C ALA A 289 3.53 17.89 5.79
N GLY A 290 4.19 17.64 6.93
CA GLY A 290 5.59 18.01 7.11
C GLY A 290 6.52 17.29 6.13
N ILE A 291 7.59 17.95 5.69
CA ILE A 291 8.55 17.41 4.72
C ILE A 291 9.67 16.69 5.48
N TYR A 292 9.93 15.43 5.10
CA TYR A 292 11.13 14.72 5.53
C TYR A 292 12.34 15.20 4.71
N GLN A 293 13.38 15.69 5.39
CA GLN A 293 14.62 16.19 4.79
C GLN A 293 15.76 15.19 4.93
#